data_AF-A0A1H9HGX9-F1
#
_entry.id   AF-A0A1H9HGX9-F1
#
_cell.length_a   1.000
_cell.length_b   1.000
_cell.length_c   1.000
_cell.angle_alpha   90.00
_cell.angle_beta   90.00
_cell.angle_gamma   90.00
#
_symmetry.space_group_name_H-M   'P 1'
#
loop_
_entity.id
_entity.type
_entity.pdbx_description
1 polymer ?
#
loop_
_entity_poly.entity_id
_entity_poly.type
_entity_poly.pdbx_seq_one_letter_code
_entity_poly.pdbx_strand_id
1 'polypeptide(L)'
;MKSKFKVVAVSLLVIGTLLSQNTKADATMLTNYYSGNFDIAWERYATGDNGKATMTYGYNTRLVDEDYVWAKHSTKHHYASLYNGKGWHTGKGVRAGKLSRVDVRHRGTLVKYCNNF
;
A
#
# COMPACT_ATOMS: atom_id res chain seq x y z
N MET A 1 -0.16 3.44 77.97
CA MET A 1 1.03 3.53 77.10
C MET A 1 0.60 3.20 75.66
N LYS A 2 1.14 3.90 74.66
CA LYS A 2 0.53 4.24 73.34
C LYS A 2 0.22 3.07 72.38
N SER A 3 -0.87 3.19 71.59
CA SER A 3 -0.99 2.68 70.20
C SER A 3 -2.23 3.27 69.49
N LYS A 4 -2.14 4.48 68.92
CA LYS A 4 -2.18 4.82 67.47
C LYS A 4 -3.22 4.07 66.61
N PHE A 5 -4.39 4.70 66.42
CA PHE A 5 -5.33 4.38 65.34
C PHE A 5 -4.67 4.63 63.98
N LYS A 6 -4.65 3.62 63.11
CA LYS A 6 -4.22 3.76 61.72
C LYS A 6 -5.46 3.72 60.82
N VAL A 7 -5.78 4.87 60.25
CA VAL A 7 -6.66 5.00 59.09
C VAL A 7 -5.99 4.24 57.93
N VAL A 8 -6.71 3.32 57.30
CA VAL A 8 -6.29 2.75 56.01
C VAL A 8 -7.37 3.05 54.99
N ALA A 9 -6.99 3.91 54.06
CA ALA A 9 -7.82 4.41 52.98
C ALA A 9 -8.13 3.30 51.96
N VAL A 10 -9.39 3.26 51.53
CA VAL A 10 -9.86 2.44 50.41
C VAL A 10 -9.28 3.02 49.13
N SER A 11 -8.53 2.23 48.37
CA SER A 11 -8.07 2.59 47.02
C SER A 11 -8.75 1.66 46.01
N LEU A 12 -9.84 2.14 45.39
CA LEU A 12 -10.40 1.53 44.18
C LEU A 12 -9.49 1.89 43.00
N LEU A 13 -8.71 0.93 42.52
CA LEU A 13 -7.92 1.08 41.30
C LEU A 13 -8.83 0.76 40.10
N VAL A 14 -9.37 1.79 39.45
CA VAL A 14 -10.07 1.64 38.15
C VAL A 14 -9.01 1.47 37.07
N ILE A 15 -8.76 0.23 36.66
CA ILE A 15 -7.94 -0.06 35.48
C ILE A 15 -8.82 0.19 34.25
N GLY A 16 -8.74 1.40 33.71
CA GLY A 16 -9.31 1.72 32.41
C GLY A 16 -8.50 1.00 31.33
N THR A 17 -8.99 -0.13 30.83
CA THR A 17 -8.45 -0.74 29.62
C THR A 17 -8.82 0.15 28.43
N LEU A 18 -7.83 0.88 27.88
CA LEU A 18 -7.95 1.47 26.56
C LEU A 18 -8.16 0.33 25.55
N LEU A 19 -9.39 0.19 25.06
CA LEU A 19 -9.66 -0.59 23.87
C LEU A 19 -9.07 0.18 22.70
N SER A 20 -7.85 -0.18 22.28
CA SER A 20 -7.31 0.24 20.98
C SER A 20 -8.26 -0.25 19.90
N GLN A 21 -9.11 0.65 19.41
CA GLN A 21 -9.91 0.39 18.22
C GLN A 21 -8.95 0.33 17.03
N ASN A 22 -8.63 -0.89 16.59
CA ASN A 22 -8.01 -1.11 15.30
C ASN A 22 -9.06 -0.82 14.23
N THR A 23 -9.18 0.45 13.81
CA THR A 23 -9.90 0.76 12.58
C THR A 23 -9.07 0.18 11.43
N LYS A 24 -9.56 -0.90 10.82
CA LYS A 24 -9.01 -1.37 9.54
C LYS A 24 -9.26 -0.26 8.54
N ALA A 25 -8.22 0.48 8.16
CA ALA A 25 -8.29 1.40 7.05
C ALA A 25 -8.53 0.55 5.79
N ASP A 26 -9.70 0.69 5.17
CA ASP A 26 -9.99 0.07 3.89
C ASP A 26 -9.17 0.82 2.83
N ALA A 27 -8.03 0.27 2.45
CA ALA A 27 -7.20 0.84 1.40
C ALA A 27 -7.96 0.70 0.07
N THR A 28 -8.25 1.83 -0.56
CA THR A 28 -8.87 1.84 -1.89
C THR A 28 -7.78 1.56 -2.94
N MET A 29 -8.12 0.88 -4.03
CA MET A 29 -7.12 0.46 -5.01
C MET A 29 -7.61 0.62 -6.44
N LEU A 30 -6.78 1.23 -7.29
CA LEU A 30 -6.90 1.13 -8.75
C LEU A 30 -6.05 -0.06 -9.21
N THR A 31 -6.68 -1.05 -9.84
CA THR A 31 -6.04 -2.30 -10.25
C THR A 31 -6.20 -2.53 -11.75
N ASN A 32 -5.14 -3.01 -12.40
CA ASN A 32 -5.21 -3.61 -13.73
C ASN A 32 -4.39 -4.91 -13.79
N TYR A 33 -4.69 -5.72 -14.80
CA TYR A 33 -4.00 -6.98 -15.06
C TYR A 33 -3.50 -7.00 -16.50
N TYR A 34 -2.38 -7.67 -16.70
CA TYR A 34 -1.97 -8.13 -18.02
C TYR A 34 -1.68 -9.62 -17.94
N SER A 35 -2.31 -10.38 -18.84
CA SER A 35 -2.03 -11.79 -19.08
C SER A 35 -1.72 -11.95 -20.56
N GLY A 36 -0.57 -12.50 -20.90
CA GLY A 36 -0.17 -12.64 -22.29
C GLY A 36 1.33 -12.82 -22.46
N ASN A 37 1.79 -12.53 -23.67
CA ASN A 37 3.19 -12.67 -24.05
C ASN A 37 3.97 -11.40 -23.72
N PHE A 38 5.13 -11.56 -23.11
CA PHE A 38 6.04 -10.49 -22.72
C PHE A 38 7.25 -10.46 -23.68
N ASP A 39 6.97 -10.47 -24.98
CA ASP A 39 8.01 -10.48 -26.03
C ASP A 39 8.31 -9.08 -26.57
N ILE A 40 7.34 -8.16 -26.47
CA ILE A 40 7.41 -6.81 -27.01
C ILE A 40 7.08 -5.83 -25.90
N ALA A 41 7.85 -4.74 -25.82
CA ALA A 41 7.60 -3.67 -24.87
C ALA A 41 6.24 -3.00 -25.10
N TRP A 42 5.54 -2.64 -24.03
CA TRP A 42 4.27 -1.94 -24.08
C TRP A 42 4.08 -1.06 -22.84
N GLU A 43 3.25 -0.03 -22.98
CA GLU A 43 2.84 0.87 -21.90
C GLU A 43 1.34 1.08 -21.96
N ARG A 44 0.70 1.16 -20.79
CA ARG A 44 -0.72 1.46 -20.63
C ARG A 44 -0.92 2.47 -19.52
N TYR A 45 -2.09 3.10 -19.56
CA TYR A 45 -2.53 4.07 -18.58
C TYR A 45 -3.90 3.69 -18.02
N ALA A 46 -4.08 3.91 -16.72
CA ALA A 46 -5.36 3.74 -16.04
C ALA A 46 -5.63 4.92 -15.11
N THR A 47 -6.91 5.19 -14.90
CA THR A 47 -7.41 6.24 -14.01
C THR A 47 -8.54 5.73 -13.13
N GLY A 48 -8.69 6.27 -11.94
CA GLY A 48 -9.68 5.89 -10.93
C GLY A 48 -9.90 6.99 -9.89
N ASP A 49 -10.78 6.74 -8.92
CA ASP A 49 -11.18 7.72 -7.88
C ASP A 49 -11.52 9.10 -8.48
N ASN A 50 -12.47 9.10 -9.44
CA ASN A 50 -12.90 10.31 -10.16
C ASN A 50 -11.74 11.09 -10.80
N GLY A 51 -10.77 10.38 -11.37
CA GLY A 51 -9.59 10.97 -12.02
C GLY A 51 -8.46 11.35 -11.08
N LYS A 52 -8.59 11.12 -9.77
CA LYS A 52 -7.58 11.47 -8.77
C LYS A 52 -6.47 10.46 -8.66
N ALA A 53 -6.76 9.18 -8.91
CA ALA A 53 -5.79 8.11 -8.94
C ALA A 53 -5.39 7.81 -10.39
N THR A 54 -4.10 7.81 -10.68
CA THR A 54 -3.57 7.48 -12.00
C THR A 54 -2.48 6.44 -11.89
N MET A 55 -2.35 5.63 -12.94
CA MET A 55 -1.38 4.54 -13.00
C MET A 55 -0.85 4.40 -14.42
N THR A 56 0.46 4.55 -14.58
CA THR A 56 1.18 4.14 -15.79
C THR A 56 1.80 2.79 -15.50
N TYR A 57 1.63 1.81 -16.38
CA TYR A 57 2.12 0.46 -16.15
C TYR A 57 2.48 -0.22 -17.46
N GLY A 58 3.41 -1.15 -17.42
CA GLY A 58 3.92 -1.73 -18.65
C GLY A 58 4.94 -2.84 -18.47
N TYR A 59 5.49 -3.20 -19.63
CA TYR A 59 6.60 -4.12 -19.77
C TYR A 59 7.65 -3.50 -20.70
N ASN A 60 8.93 -3.60 -20.34
CA ASN A 60 10.04 -3.04 -21.09
C ASN A 60 11.16 -4.06 -21.28
N THR A 61 11.64 -4.24 -22.51
CA THR A 61 12.70 -5.21 -22.85
C THR A 61 14.13 -4.64 -22.75
N ARG A 62 14.29 -3.34 -22.44
CA ARG A 62 15.57 -2.63 -22.62
C ARG A 62 16.69 -3.01 -21.64
N LEU A 63 16.38 -3.43 -20.42
CA LEU A 63 17.40 -3.68 -19.39
C LEU A 63 17.42 -5.13 -18.91
N VAL A 64 16.28 -5.63 -18.41
CA VAL A 64 16.19 -6.95 -17.79
C VAL A 64 14.84 -7.62 -17.98
N ASP A 65 14.07 -7.22 -19.01
CA ASP A 65 12.66 -7.59 -19.17
C ASP A 65 11.87 -7.14 -17.93
N GLU A 66 11.49 -5.88 -17.86
CA GLU A 66 11.02 -5.22 -16.64
C GLU A 66 9.51 -4.98 -16.66
N ASP A 67 8.82 -5.53 -15.66
CA ASP A 67 7.47 -5.09 -15.28
C ASP A 67 7.61 -3.76 -14.53
N TYR A 68 6.81 -2.76 -14.89
CA TYR A 68 6.79 -1.49 -14.16
C TYR A 68 5.38 -1.00 -13.87
N VAL A 69 5.26 -0.29 -12.74
CA VAL A 69 4.07 0.48 -12.37
C VAL A 69 4.45 1.76 -11.64
N TRP A 70 3.89 2.86 -12.12
CA TRP A 70 4.04 4.18 -11.53
C TRP A 70 2.66 4.69 -11.11
N ALA A 71 2.51 4.95 -9.82
CA ALA A 71 1.26 5.34 -9.19
C ALA A 71 1.32 6.81 -8.77
N LYS A 72 0.24 7.54 -9.06
CA LYS A 72 0.04 8.91 -8.57
C LYS A 72 -1.38 9.07 -8.02
N HIS A 73 -1.51 9.77 -6.90
CA HIS A 73 -2.82 10.20 -6.40
C HIS A 73 -2.80 11.69 -6.08
N SER A 74 -3.81 12.46 -6.51
CA SER A 74 -3.83 13.92 -6.36
C SER A 74 -4.11 14.40 -4.94
N THR A 75 -4.90 13.66 -4.15
CA THR A 75 -5.31 14.07 -2.79
C THR A 75 -4.95 13.12 -1.63
N LYS A 76 -4.52 11.87 -1.89
CA LYS A 76 -4.29 10.85 -0.86
C LYS A 76 -2.83 10.40 -0.81
N HIS A 77 -2.41 9.89 0.34
CA HIS A 77 -1.18 9.11 0.44
C HIS A 77 -1.36 7.83 -0.37
N HIS A 78 -0.34 7.42 -1.12
CA HIS A 78 -0.46 6.28 -2.01
C HIS A 78 0.87 5.58 -2.25
N TYR A 79 0.82 4.39 -2.84
CA TYR A 79 2.00 3.68 -3.33
C TYR A 79 1.68 2.77 -4.52
N ALA A 80 2.69 2.56 -5.35
CA ALA A 80 2.64 1.61 -6.46
C ALA A 80 2.98 0.20 -5.94
N SER A 81 2.28 -0.81 -6.45
CA SER A 81 2.68 -2.20 -6.24
C SER A 81 2.36 -3.04 -7.46
N LEU A 82 3.17 -4.06 -7.71
CA LEU A 82 2.87 -5.06 -8.73
C LEU A 82 3.11 -6.47 -8.19
N TYR A 83 2.30 -7.41 -8.66
CA TYR A 83 2.51 -8.84 -8.43
C TYR A 83 2.85 -9.51 -9.74
N ASN A 84 3.93 -10.29 -9.74
CA ASN A 84 4.27 -11.17 -10.86
C ASN A 84 4.57 -12.57 -10.32
N GLY A 85 5.09 -13.47 -11.14
CA GLY A 85 5.42 -14.86 -10.78
C GLY A 85 6.47 -15.01 -9.66
N LYS A 86 7.07 -13.91 -9.16
CA LYS A 86 7.96 -13.89 -7.98
C LYS A 86 7.26 -13.41 -6.71
N GLY A 87 6.02 -12.94 -6.79
CA GLY A 87 5.27 -12.38 -5.68
C GLY A 87 5.06 -10.87 -5.81
N TRP A 88 4.75 -10.24 -4.68
CA TRP A 88 4.50 -8.80 -4.58
C TRP A 88 5.80 -7.99 -4.52
N HIS A 89 5.79 -6.88 -5.24
CA HIS A 89 6.81 -5.84 -5.21
C HIS A 89 6.12 -4.51 -4.90
N THR A 90 6.62 -3.80 -3.89
CA THR A 90 5.95 -2.61 -3.35
C THR A 90 6.90 -1.43 -3.36
N GLY A 91 6.43 -0.32 -3.93
CA GLY A 91 7.14 0.94 -3.95
C GLY A 91 6.98 1.69 -2.63
N LYS A 92 7.70 2.80 -2.49
CA LYS A 92 7.62 3.64 -1.30
C LYS A 92 6.25 4.33 -1.20
N GLY A 93 5.68 4.36 0.01
CA GLY A 93 4.57 5.24 0.36
C GLY A 93 4.92 6.72 0.17
N VAL A 94 4.11 7.43 -0.60
CA VAL A 94 4.30 8.85 -0.88
C VAL A 94 3.03 9.65 -0.63
N ARG A 95 3.21 10.91 -0.23
CA ARG A 95 2.11 11.88 -0.10
C ARG A 95 1.46 12.20 -1.44
N ALA A 96 0.27 12.78 -1.35
CA ALA A 96 -0.48 13.31 -2.49
C ALA A 96 0.38 14.15 -3.45
N GLY A 97 0.13 14.01 -4.76
CA GLY A 97 0.81 14.70 -5.85
C GLY A 97 2.21 14.20 -6.17
N LYS A 98 2.81 13.32 -5.35
CA LYS A 98 4.09 12.66 -5.65
C LYS A 98 3.86 11.38 -6.45
N LEU A 99 4.95 10.86 -7.03
CA LEU A 99 4.95 9.65 -7.84
C LEU A 99 5.61 8.52 -7.05
N SER A 100 4.93 7.40 -6.88
CA SER A 100 5.53 6.14 -6.43
C SER A 100 5.84 5.26 -7.63
N ARG A 101 6.96 4.54 -7.60
CA ARG A 101 7.40 3.66 -8.70
C ARG A 101 7.80 2.28 -8.19
N VAL A 102 7.57 1.28 -9.03
CA VAL A 102 8.12 -0.06 -8.95
C VAL A 102 8.53 -0.46 -10.35
N ASP A 103 9.78 -0.89 -10.47
CA ASP A 103 10.42 -1.33 -11.70
C ASP A 103 11.16 -2.62 -11.33
N VAL A 104 10.71 -3.78 -11.82
CA VAL A 104 11.25 -5.10 -11.41
C VAL A 104 11.32 -6.08 -12.57
N ARG A 105 12.27 -7.00 -12.51
CA ARG A 105 12.39 -8.08 -13.49
C ARG A 105 11.11 -8.92 -13.57
N HIS A 106 10.66 -9.11 -14.80
CA HIS A 106 9.48 -9.84 -15.18
C HIS A 106 9.56 -11.31 -14.80
N ARG A 107 8.42 -11.87 -14.41
CA ARG A 107 8.28 -13.29 -14.07
C ARG A 107 6.85 -13.76 -14.26
N GLY A 108 6.68 -14.94 -14.87
CA GLY A 108 5.36 -15.57 -15.01
C GLY A 108 4.60 -15.04 -16.23
N THR A 109 3.31 -15.35 -16.32
CA THR A 109 2.46 -14.99 -17.48
C THR A 109 1.35 -14.01 -17.14
N LEU A 110 1.18 -13.73 -15.85
CA LEU A 110 0.18 -12.83 -15.30
C LEU A 110 0.87 -11.82 -14.41
N VAL A 111 0.59 -10.54 -14.66
CA VAL A 111 1.05 -9.44 -13.83
C VAL A 111 -0.15 -8.60 -13.41
N LYS A 112 -0.20 -8.29 -12.11
CA LYS A 112 -1.19 -7.39 -11.51
C LYS A 112 -0.50 -6.10 -11.14
N TYR A 113 -1.07 -4.97 -11.54
CA TYR A 113 -0.54 -3.63 -11.29
C TYR A 113 -1.54 -2.83 -10.45
N CYS A 114 -1.03 -2.10 -9.44
CA CYS A 114 -1.85 -1.42 -8.46
C CYS A 114 -1.33 -0.02 -8.11
N ASN A 115 -2.28 0.90 -7.92
CA ASN A 115 -2.11 2.13 -7.16
C ASN A 115 -2.99 2.02 -5.90
N ASN A 116 -2.37 2.00 -4.73
CA ASN A 116 -3.01 1.79 -3.43
C ASN A 116 -3.11 3.13 -2.70
N PHE A 117 -4.31 3.57 -2.30
CA PHE A 117 -4.58 4.93 -1.79
C PHE A 117 -5.77 5.04 -0.83
#